data_AF-A0A8J2TX93-F1
#
_entry.id   AF-A0A8J2TX93-F1
#
_cell.length_a   1.000
_cell.length_b   1.000
_cell.length_c   1.000
_cell.angle_alpha   90.00
_cell.angle_beta   90.00
_cell.angle_gamma   90.00
#
_symmetry.space_group_name_H-M   'P 1'
#
loop_
_entity.id
_entity.type
_entity.pdbx_description
1 polymer ?
#
loop_
_entity_poly.entity_id
_entity_poly.type
_entity_poly.pdbx_seq_one_letter_code
_entity_poly.pdbx_strand_id
1 'polypeptide(L)'
;MRLLIADLRDPPILSDDMIRGFLDMQLSVKRAAADALDAIASSEALLSKVMRTQDRQTNGAAVADALRKHAASLRAQAAAEDESAAEDSHFGIVEFSPYGRL
;
A
#
# COMPACT_ATOMS: atom_id res chain seq x y z
N MET A 1 6.93 -4.60 -4.46
CA MET A 1 6.06 -3.43 -4.73
C MET A 1 5.45 -3.45 -6.13
N ARG A 2 6.23 -3.52 -7.21
CA ARG A 2 5.72 -3.40 -8.60
C ARG A 2 4.58 -4.37 -8.96
N LEU A 3 4.68 -5.62 -8.48
CA LEU A 3 3.61 -6.62 -8.59
C LEU A 3 2.32 -6.21 -7.87
N LEU A 4 2.41 -5.56 -6.70
CA LEU A 4 1.25 -5.16 -5.91
C LEU A 4 0.47 -4.02 -6.58
N ILE A 5 1.13 -3.17 -7.35
CA ILE A 5 0.48 -2.07 -8.08
C ILE A 5 0.14 -2.43 -9.53
N ALA A 6 0.40 -3.67 -9.95
CA ALA A 6 0.21 -4.18 -11.31
C ALA A 6 0.91 -3.35 -12.42
N ASP A 7 1.99 -2.65 -12.09
CA ASP A 7 2.74 -1.83 -13.04
C ASP A 7 3.79 -2.66 -13.80
N LEU A 8 3.30 -3.55 -14.67
CA LEU A 8 4.10 -4.57 -15.36
C LEU A 8 4.28 -4.29 -16.87
N ARG A 9 3.82 -3.12 -17.32
CA ARG A 9 3.93 -2.69 -18.71
C ARG A 9 5.33 -2.16 -19.03
N ASP A 10 5.63 -2.03 -20.32
CA ASP A 10 6.87 -1.43 -20.83
C ASP A 10 6.56 -0.25 -21.78
N PRO A 11 7.02 0.98 -21.50
CA PRO A 11 7.67 1.39 -20.25
C PRO A 11 6.67 1.37 -19.06
N PRO A 12 7.16 1.15 -17.81
CA PRO A 12 6.33 1.19 -16.61
C PRO A 12 5.81 2.61 -16.35
N ILE A 13 4.70 2.72 -15.61
CA ILE A 13 4.14 4.01 -15.17
C ILE A 13 5.09 4.68 -14.17
N LEU A 14 5.58 3.90 -13.21
CA LEU A 14 6.54 4.36 -12.21
C LEU A 14 7.93 3.84 -12.54
N SER A 15 8.94 4.73 -12.50
CA SER A 15 10.34 4.35 -12.58
C SER A 15 10.79 3.65 -11.30
N ASP A 16 11.91 2.91 -11.39
CA ASP A 16 12.49 2.24 -10.24
C ASP A 16 12.90 3.23 -9.13
N ASP A 17 13.32 4.45 -9.47
CA ASP A 17 13.65 5.49 -8.49
C ASP A 17 12.41 6.02 -7.76
N MET A 18 11.28 6.16 -8.46
CA MET A 18 10.01 6.50 -7.81
C MET A 18 9.55 5.39 -6.86
N ILE A 19 9.67 4.13 -7.29
CA ILE A 19 9.40 2.95 -6.46
C ILE A 19 10.27 2.94 -5.20
N ARG A 20 11.58 3.21 -5.34
CA ARG A 20 12.51 3.34 -4.20
C ARG A 20 12.06 4.44 -3.25
N GLY A 21 11.71 5.61 -3.77
CA GLY A 21 11.21 6.72 -2.94
C GLY A 21 10.00 6.34 -2.08
N PHE A 22 9.00 5.64 -2.65
CA PHE A 22 7.85 5.14 -1.87
C PHE A 22 8.24 4.10 -0.81
N LEU A 23 9.19 3.23 -1.13
CA LEU A 23 9.70 2.24 -0.18
C LEU A 23 10.49 2.90 0.97
N ASP A 24 11.29 3.92 0.69
CA ASP A 24 12.08 4.63 1.70
C ASP A 24 11.19 5.44 2.67
N MET A 25 10.03 5.90 2.20
CA MET A 25 9.07 6.63 3.02
C MET A 25 8.26 5.75 3.96
N GLN A 26 8.17 4.43 3.71
CA GLN A 26 7.28 3.55 4.47
C GLN A 26 7.95 2.27 4.97
N LEU A 27 7.61 1.90 6.20
CA LEU A 27 8.12 0.68 6.84
C LEU A 27 7.58 -0.62 6.22
N SER A 28 6.45 -0.57 5.52
CA SER A 28 5.81 -1.73 4.89
C SER A 28 5.69 -1.54 3.39
N VAL A 29 6.06 -2.59 2.64
CA VAL A 29 5.93 -2.63 1.17
C VAL A 29 4.47 -2.45 0.73
N LYS A 30 3.50 -2.89 1.55
CA LYS A 30 2.07 -2.70 1.26
C LYS A 30 1.64 -1.25 1.44
N ARG A 31 2.17 -0.54 2.45
CA ARG A 31 1.93 0.90 2.65
C ARG A 31 2.55 1.71 1.50
N ALA A 32 3.79 1.40 1.12
CA ALA A 32 4.45 2.01 -0.04
C ALA A 32 3.64 1.80 -1.34
N ALA A 33 3.14 0.58 -1.56
CA ALA A 33 2.29 0.27 -2.72
C ALA A 33 0.95 1.04 -2.69
N ALA A 34 0.34 1.20 -1.52
CA ALA A 34 -0.89 1.99 -1.36
C ALA A 34 -0.67 3.46 -1.73
N ASP A 35 0.43 4.07 -1.27
CA ASP A 35 0.76 5.47 -1.57
C ASP A 35 1.04 5.68 -3.06
N ALA A 36 1.72 4.73 -3.70
CA ALA A 36 1.92 4.75 -5.14
C ALA A 36 0.61 4.65 -5.93
N LEU A 37 -0.33 3.78 -5.51
CA LEU A 37 -1.65 3.68 -6.14
C LEU A 37 -2.44 4.98 -6.01
N ASP A 38 -2.35 5.68 -4.87
CA ASP A 38 -2.99 6.98 -4.67
C ASP A 38 -2.39 8.08 -5.56
N ALA A 39 -1.06 8.05 -5.78
CA ALA A 39 -0.41 8.96 -6.71
C ALA A 39 -0.86 8.72 -8.17
N ILE A 40 -0.97 7.46 -8.59
CA ILE A 40 -1.49 7.09 -9.91
C ILE A 40 -2.97 7.52 -10.03
N ALA A 41 -3.80 7.22 -9.03
CA ALA A 41 -5.21 7.62 -9.00
C ALA A 41 -5.40 9.14 -9.09
N SER A 42 -4.52 9.91 -8.46
CA SER A 42 -4.53 11.37 -8.52
C SER A 42 -4.18 11.86 -9.92
N SER A 43 -3.18 11.25 -10.56
CA SER A 43 -2.80 11.55 -11.94
C SER A 43 -3.93 11.25 -12.92
N GLU A 44 -4.58 10.09 -12.81
CA GLU A 44 -5.75 9.71 -13.62
C GLU A 44 -6.93 10.67 -13.43
N ALA A 45 -7.20 11.11 -12.20
CA ALA A 45 -8.25 12.09 -11.94
C ALA A 45 -7.95 13.46 -12.58
N LEU A 46 -6.68 13.89 -12.58
CA LEU A 46 -6.26 15.13 -13.25
C LEU A 46 -6.35 14.99 -14.78
N LEU A 47 -5.91 13.87 -15.35
CA LEU A 47 -6.02 13.60 -16.78
C LEU A 47 -7.48 13.56 -17.24
N SER A 48 -8.37 12.91 -16.47
CA SER A 48 -9.81 12.88 -16.79
C SER A 48 -10.44 14.26 -16.81
N LYS A 49 -10.03 15.17 -15.91
CA LYS A 49 -10.46 16.58 -15.93
C LYS A 49 -10.04 17.28 -17.22
N VAL A 50 -8.80 17.05 -17.69
CA VAL A 50 -8.29 17.60 -18.96
C VAL A 50 -9.01 16.99 -20.17
N MET A 51 -9.33 15.70 -20.16
CA MET A 51 -10.03 15.08 -21.30
C MET A 51 -11.50 15.49 -21.40
N ARG A 52 -12.15 15.79 -20.27
CA ARG A 52 -13.50 16.40 -20.26
C ARG A 52 -13.53 17.78 -20.91
N THR A 53 -12.41 18.52 -20.92
CA THR A 53 -12.32 19.80 -21.64
C THR A 53 -11.93 19.62 -23.12
N GLN A 54 -11.61 18.40 -23.57
CA GLN A 54 -11.17 18.08 -24.93
C GLN A 54 -11.97 16.92 -25.58
N ASP A 55 -13.27 16.79 -25.26
CA ASP A 55 -14.24 15.87 -25.89
C ASP A 55 -13.80 14.39 -26.02
N ARG A 56 -13.16 13.81 -24.99
CA ARG A 56 -12.89 12.37 -24.93
C ARG A 56 -13.52 11.70 -23.71
N GLN A 57 -14.28 10.62 -23.95
CA GLN A 57 -14.91 9.79 -22.92
C GLN A 57 -13.98 8.66 -22.47
N THR A 58 -13.21 8.90 -21.41
CA THR A 58 -12.64 7.84 -20.56
C THR A 58 -13.07 8.09 -19.12
N ASN A 59 -13.59 7.05 -18.45
CA ASN A 59 -14.08 7.17 -17.07
C ASN A 59 -12.93 7.09 -16.05
N GLY A 60 -12.04 8.08 -16.08
CA GLY A 60 -10.90 8.15 -15.16
C GLY A 60 -11.31 8.29 -13.69
N ALA A 61 -12.54 8.78 -13.41
CA ALA A 61 -13.10 8.78 -12.06
C ALA A 61 -13.29 7.35 -11.52
N ALA A 62 -13.89 6.46 -12.32
CA ALA A 62 -14.05 5.06 -11.92
C ALA A 62 -12.69 4.33 -11.76
N VAL A 63 -11.71 4.64 -12.60
CA VAL A 63 -10.34 4.10 -12.47
C VAL A 63 -9.69 4.58 -11.17
N ALA A 64 -9.72 5.88 -10.90
CA ALA A 64 -9.16 6.45 -9.69
C ALA A 64 -9.82 5.87 -8.42
N ASP A 65 -11.14 5.66 -8.43
CA ASP A 65 -11.86 5.06 -7.31
C ASP A 65 -11.49 3.58 -7.10
N ALA A 66 -11.31 2.81 -8.17
CA ALA A 66 -10.83 1.43 -8.08
C ALA A 66 -9.42 1.36 -7.47
N LEU A 67 -8.53 2.25 -7.89
CA LEU A 67 -7.17 2.35 -7.36
C LEU A 67 -7.16 2.72 -5.87
N ARG A 68 -7.98 3.70 -5.45
CA ARG A 68 -8.11 4.07 -4.03
C ARG A 68 -8.64 2.93 -3.16
N LYS A 69 -9.59 2.14 -3.66
CA LYS A 69 -10.08 0.95 -2.96
C LYS A 69 -8.99 -0.10 -2.80
N HIS A 70 -8.16 -0.30 -3.82
CA HIS A 70 -7.01 -1.20 -3.74
C HIS A 70 -5.98 -0.71 -2.71
N ALA A 71 -5.65 0.59 -2.73
CA ALA A 71 -4.79 1.22 -1.73
C ALA A 71 -5.31 1.02 -0.31
N ALA A 72 -6.63 1.22 -0.09
CA ALA A 72 -7.26 0.97 1.20
C ALA A 72 -7.14 -0.49 1.68
N SER A 73 -7.32 -1.46 0.76
CA SER A 73 -7.14 -2.88 1.08
C SER A 73 -5.70 -3.19 1.51
N LEU A 74 -4.71 -2.64 0.82
CA LEU A 74 -3.30 -2.82 1.18
C LEU A 74 -2.96 -2.21 2.54
N ARG A 75 -3.53 -1.05 2.87
CA ARG A 75 -3.37 -0.44 4.20
C ARG A 75 -4.01 -1.29 5.29
N ALA A 76 -5.20 -1.83 5.06
CA ALA A 76 -5.87 -2.72 5.99
C ALA A 76 -5.05 -4.00 6.24
N GLN A 77 -4.49 -4.60 5.18
CA GLN A 77 -3.62 -5.76 5.32
C GLN A 77 -2.34 -5.43 6.11
N ALA A 78 -1.72 -4.28 5.86
CA ALA A 78 -0.53 -3.86 6.61
C ALA A 78 -0.86 -3.65 8.09
N ALA A 79 -2.01 -3.06 8.42
CA ALA A 79 -2.45 -2.88 9.80
C ALA A 79 -2.72 -4.22 10.51
N ALA A 80 -3.34 -5.18 9.82
CA ALA A 80 -3.56 -6.52 10.35
C ALA A 80 -2.25 -7.29 10.60
N GLU A 81 -1.25 -7.12 9.72
CA GLU A 81 0.09 -7.68 9.91
C GLU A 81 0.77 -7.11 11.16
N ASP A 82 0.71 -5.78 11.35
CA ASP A 82 1.26 -5.11 12.53
C ASP A 82 0.59 -5.62 13.84
N GLU A 83 -0.74 -5.83 13.82
CA GLU A 83 -1.51 -6.36 14.96
C GLU A 83 -1.13 -7.81 15.28
N SER A 84 -1.05 -8.69 14.26
CA SER A 84 -0.61 -10.08 14.46
C SER A 84 0.82 -10.20 15.01
N ALA A 85 1.73 -9.34 14.55
CA ALA A 85 3.11 -9.31 15.04
C ALA A 85 3.20 -8.89 16.51
N ALA A 86 2.28 -8.03 16.97
CA ALA A 86 2.17 -7.63 18.37
C ALA A 86 1.62 -8.77 19.25
N GLU A 87 0.67 -9.56 18.75
CA GLU A 87 0.11 -10.72 19.46
C GLU A 87 1.14 -11.85 19.63
N ASP A 88 1.92 -12.16 18.59
CA ASP A 88 2.97 -13.18 18.63
C ASP A 88 4.17 -12.80 19.52
N SER A 89 4.32 -11.53 19.87
CA SER A 89 5.40 -11.03 20.74
C SER A 89 5.13 -11.22 22.24
N HIS A 90 4.07 -11.94 22.64
CA HIS A 90 3.77 -12.28 24.03
C HIS A 90 4.72 -13.36 24.60
N PHE A 91 6.01 -13.04 24.71
CA PHE A 91 6.94 -13.85 25.50
C PHE A 91 6.65 -13.66 26.99
N GLY A 92 5.97 -14.63 27.59
CA GLY A 92 5.77 -14.69 29.04
C GLY A 92 7.09 -14.92 29.77
N ILE A 93 7.58 -13.91 30.49
CA ILE A 93 8.66 -14.08 31.47
C ILE A 93 8.09 -14.93 32.61
N VAL A 94 8.35 -16.22 32.59
CA VAL A 94 8.12 -17.08 33.75
C VAL A 94 9.28 -16.93 34.72
N GLU A 95 8.99 -16.54 35.95
CA GLU A 95 9.99 -16.59 37.02
C GLU A 95 10.36 -18.06 37.27
N PHE A 96 11.62 -18.40 37.02
CA PHE A 96 12.15 -19.73 37.31
C PHE A 96 12.22 -19.89 38.84
N SER A 97 11.27 -20.64 39.42
CA SER A 97 11.26 -21.00 40.84
C SER A 97 11.74 -22.45 41.03
N PRO A 98 13.02 -22.67 41.37
CA PRO A 98 13.56 -24.02 41.60
C PRO A 98 13.07 -24.67 42.91
N TYR A 99 12.35 -23.93 43.74
CA TYR A 99 11.85 -24.39 45.03
C TYR A 99 10.36 -24.06 45.16
N GLY A 100 9.52 -24.80 44.42
CA GLY A 100 8.07 -24.79 44.63
C GLY A 100 7.74 -25.21 46.07
N ARG A 101 7.00 -24.36 46.78
CA ARG A 101 6.49 -24.47 48.17
C ARG A 101 6.51 -25.90 48.77
N LEU A 102 7.24 -26.03 49.90
CA LEU A 102 6.93 -26.99 50.96
C LEU A 102 5.57 -26.68 51.61
#